data_AF-A0A816CFD4-F1
#
_entry.id   AF-A0A816CFD4-F1
#
_cell.length_a   1.000
_cell.length_b   1.000
_cell.length_c   1.000
_cell.angle_alpha   90.00
_cell.angle_beta   90.00
_cell.angle_gamma   90.00
#
_symmetry.space_group_name_H-M   'P 1'
#
loop_
_entity.id
_entity.type
_entity.pdbx_description
1 polymer ?
#
loop_
_entity_poly.entity_id
_entity_poly.type
_entity_poly.pdbx_seq_one_letter_code
_entity_poly.pdbx_strand_id
1 'polypeptide(L)'
;LDQENEGKNEDEEDEGENEEGSLKSSESDVDTDIYNALDPHVLISDKVRRVGDMDVKSGLIPSLFVNVPPTVRFGTENQQIDPLPPPLKKMMKWKMSTITPNIVKNTVIRSGFRLMNADEGNDWLGTWSRHMKPQCFRAIREFQKVNHFPGSFQIGRKDRLWRNLSHMQAIHSKREFDFVPHTFVLPADLLLLKRIFEETTDSKECKWIVKPPASARGQGIRVISKIEHVPKKRPVIVQK
;
A
#
# COMPACT_ATOMS: atom_id res chain seq x y z
N LEU A 1 -36.13 -10.05 13.40
CA LEU A 1 -36.05 -8.85 12.53
C LEU A 1 -34.61 -8.40 12.59
N ASP A 2 -33.73 -9.18 11.97
CA ASP A 2 -32.29 -8.98 12.02
C ASP A 2 -31.85 -8.65 10.59
N GLN A 3 -31.35 -7.43 10.41
CA GLN A 3 -30.85 -6.94 9.14
C GLN A 3 -29.50 -7.60 8.85
N GLU A 4 -29.49 -8.44 7.83
CA GLU A 4 -28.29 -8.89 7.14
C GLU A 4 -27.61 -7.69 6.49
N ASN A 5 -26.41 -7.32 6.97
CA ASN A 5 -25.56 -6.37 6.27
C ASN A 5 -24.60 -7.17 5.37
N GLU A 6 -25.04 -7.40 4.15
CA GLU A 6 -24.28 -8.04 3.09
C GLU A 6 -23.04 -7.21 2.74
N GLY A 7 -21.87 -7.82 2.89
CA GLY A 7 -20.63 -7.29 2.35
C GLY A 7 -20.70 -7.28 0.83
N LYS A 8 -20.90 -6.10 0.25
CA LYS A 8 -20.77 -5.84 -1.18
C LYS A 8 -19.37 -6.23 -1.66
N ASN A 9 -19.32 -7.24 -2.52
CA ASN A 9 -18.21 -7.46 -3.43
C ASN A 9 -18.35 -6.41 -4.54
N GLU A 10 -17.54 -5.37 -4.50
CA GLU A 10 -17.38 -4.46 -5.63
C GLU A 10 -16.04 -4.78 -6.27
N ASP A 11 -16.08 -5.52 -7.37
CA ASP A 11 -15.07 -5.57 -8.44
C ASP A 11 -15.72 -6.34 -9.60
N GLU A 12 -16.79 -5.76 -10.18
CA GLU A 12 -17.24 -6.11 -11.52
C GLU A 12 -16.35 -5.35 -12.53
N GLU A 13 -15.75 -6.12 -13.43
CA GLU A 13 -15.02 -5.63 -14.59
C GLU A 13 -16.05 -5.13 -15.61
N ASP A 14 -15.97 -3.85 -15.98
CA ASP A 14 -16.78 -3.25 -17.04
C ASP A 14 -15.85 -2.80 -18.17
N GLU A 15 -16.17 -3.24 -19.38
CA GLU A 15 -15.43 -3.01 -20.63
C GLU A 15 -16.06 -1.86 -21.44
N GLY A 16 -15.24 -0.97 -22.00
CA GLY A 16 -15.63 0.13 -22.90
C GLY A 16 -15.79 1.48 -22.18
N GLU A 17 -15.37 2.63 -22.70
CA GLU A 17 -15.14 3.07 -24.07
C GLU A 17 -13.88 3.96 -24.17
N ASN A 18 -13.26 3.95 -25.35
CA ASN A 18 -12.11 4.79 -25.70
C ASN A 18 -12.57 6.22 -26.01
N GLU A 19 -12.10 7.20 -25.25
CA GLU A 19 -12.04 8.60 -25.71
C GLU A 19 -10.58 9.05 -25.82
N GLU A 20 -10.13 9.20 -27.07
CA GLU A 20 -8.85 9.83 -27.41
C GLU A 20 -8.92 11.35 -27.14
N GLY A 21 -8.49 11.74 -25.94
CA GLY A 21 -8.22 13.14 -25.60
C GLY A 21 -6.76 13.50 -25.88
N SER A 22 -6.52 14.24 -26.97
CA SER A 22 -5.21 14.80 -27.34
C SER A 22 -4.66 15.70 -26.21
N LEU A 23 -3.63 15.22 -25.50
CA LEU A 23 -2.91 15.97 -24.48
C LEU A 23 -1.74 16.72 -25.11
N LYS A 24 -1.90 18.03 -25.26
CA LYS A 24 -0.77 18.94 -25.52
C LYS A 24 0.16 18.95 -24.30
N SER A 25 1.40 18.52 -24.51
CA SER A 25 2.49 18.66 -23.55
C SER A 25 2.87 20.13 -23.41
N SER A 26 2.37 20.78 -22.35
CA SER A 26 3.06 21.96 -21.83
C SER A 26 4.14 21.45 -20.87
N GLU A 27 5.38 21.38 -21.37
CA GLU A 27 6.57 21.34 -20.52
C GLU A 27 6.52 22.60 -19.66
N SER A 28 6.11 22.46 -18.40
CA SER A 28 6.32 23.50 -17.41
C SER A 28 7.72 23.30 -16.88
N ASP A 29 8.63 24.19 -17.28
CA ASP A 29 9.96 24.36 -16.69
C ASP A 29 9.83 24.29 -15.17
N VAL A 30 10.28 23.18 -14.59
CA VAL A 30 10.33 23.03 -13.13
C VAL A 30 11.44 23.95 -12.67
N ASP A 31 11.06 25.15 -12.24
CA ASP A 31 11.79 26.21 -11.53
C ASP A 31 13.17 25.77 -10.98
N THR A 32 14.12 25.56 -11.90
CA THR A 32 15.44 24.98 -11.59
C THR A 32 16.27 26.01 -10.82
N ASP A 33 15.91 27.28 -10.98
CA ASP A 33 16.49 28.44 -10.33
C ASP A 33 16.25 28.44 -8.81
N ILE A 34 15.12 27.92 -8.32
CA ILE A 34 14.86 27.83 -6.87
C ILE A 34 15.78 26.80 -6.20
N TYR A 35 16.02 25.67 -6.85
CA TYR A 35 16.93 24.64 -6.35
C TYR A 35 18.39 25.09 -6.36
N ASN A 36 18.79 25.82 -7.40
CA ASN A 36 20.14 26.40 -7.49
C ASN A 36 20.37 27.54 -6.49
N ALA A 37 19.31 28.26 -6.09
CA ALA A 37 19.38 29.36 -5.11
C ALA A 37 19.38 28.90 -3.64
N LEU A 38 19.02 27.65 -3.35
CA LEU A 38 18.99 27.10 -2.00
C LEU A 38 20.13 26.10 -1.85
N ASP A 39 21.23 26.49 -1.21
CA ASP A 39 22.26 25.53 -0.80
C ASP A 39 21.63 24.52 0.19
N PRO A 40 21.44 23.25 -0.20
CA PRO A 40 20.74 22.28 0.62
C PRO A 40 21.52 21.96 1.91
N HIS A 41 22.85 22.14 1.91
CA HIS A 41 23.70 21.96 3.09
C HIS A 41 23.53 23.08 4.11
N VAL A 42 23.13 24.29 3.69
CA VAL A 42 22.84 25.42 4.59
C VAL A 42 21.51 25.24 5.33
N LEU A 43 20.56 24.51 4.74
CA LEU A 43 19.23 24.27 5.32
C LEU A 43 19.18 23.11 6.32
N ILE A 44 20.25 22.31 6.38
CA ILE A 44 20.36 21.16 7.27
C ILE A 44 21.14 21.60 8.51
N SER A 45 20.43 21.80 9.62
CA SER A 45 21.05 21.95 10.93
C SER A 45 21.02 20.62 11.66
N ASP A 46 22.20 20.04 11.87
CA ASP A 46 22.38 18.81 12.67
C ASP A 46 22.42 19.07 14.18
N LYS A 47 22.31 20.34 14.60
CA LYS A 47 22.32 20.69 16.02
C LYS A 47 21.00 20.27 16.66
N VAL A 48 21.08 19.32 17.60
CA VAL A 48 19.95 18.99 18.49
C VAL A 48 19.65 20.21 19.35
N ARG A 49 18.50 20.82 19.11
CA ARG A 49 17.97 21.94 19.90
C ARG A 49 16.74 21.44 20.65
N ARG A 50 16.56 21.86 21.90
CA ARG A 50 15.37 21.52 22.70
C ARG A 50 14.62 22.77 23.08
N VAL A 51 13.30 22.71 23.02
CA VAL A 51 12.39 23.76 23.49
C VAL A 51 11.36 23.08 24.38
N GLY A 52 11.48 23.26 25.70
CA GLY A 52 10.75 22.46 26.67
C GLY A 52 11.09 20.96 26.53
N ASP A 53 10.05 20.12 26.50
CA ASP A 53 10.18 18.66 26.35
C ASP A 53 10.28 18.20 24.89
N MET A 54 10.26 19.12 23.91
CA MET A 54 10.29 18.78 22.49
C MET A 54 11.68 18.89 21.87
N ASP A 55 12.02 17.90 21.05
CA ASP A 55 13.24 17.90 20.24
C ASP A 55 12.98 18.69 18.94
N VAL A 56 13.71 19.78 18.74
CA VAL A 56 13.66 20.57 17.51
C VAL A 56 14.58 19.97 16.46
N LYS A 57 14.06 19.76 15.24
CA LYS A 57 14.78 19.17 14.11
C LYS A 57 14.59 20.00 12.83
N SER A 58 15.62 20.04 11.97
CA SER A 58 15.49 20.65 10.64
C SER A 58 14.38 19.99 9.82
N GLY A 59 13.65 20.79 9.03
CA GLY A 59 12.65 20.33 8.08
C GLY A 59 13.19 19.46 6.95
N LEU A 60 14.50 19.41 6.76
CA LEU A 60 15.18 18.55 5.79
C LEU A 60 16.07 17.51 6.48
N ILE A 61 16.27 16.39 5.79
CA ILE A 61 17.20 15.33 6.13
C ILE A 61 18.20 15.20 4.99
N PRO A 62 19.52 15.19 5.25
CA PRO A 62 20.51 14.88 4.22
C PRO A 62 20.22 13.51 3.61
N SER A 63 20.47 13.36 2.31
CA SER A 63 20.39 12.04 1.70
C SER A 63 21.51 11.13 2.22
N LEU A 64 21.20 9.85 2.35
CA LEU A 64 22.20 8.81 2.61
C LEU A 64 22.98 8.41 1.35
N PHE A 65 22.54 8.87 0.17
CA PHE A 65 23.14 8.55 -1.12
C PHE A 65 23.90 9.75 -1.68
N VAL A 66 25.08 9.49 -2.21
CA VAL A 66 25.95 10.50 -2.85
C VAL A 66 25.20 11.14 -4.02
N ASN A 67 25.29 12.46 -4.15
CA ASN A 67 24.64 13.26 -5.21
C ASN A 67 23.11 13.17 -5.24
N VAL A 68 22.47 12.74 -4.14
CA VAL A 68 21.01 12.78 -4.01
C VAL A 68 20.62 13.97 -3.12
N PRO A 69 19.68 14.83 -3.55
CA PRO A 69 19.25 15.98 -2.75
C PRO A 69 18.65 15.59 -1.39
N PRO A 70 18.64 16.52 -0.42
CA PRO A 70 17.94 16.31 0.85
C PRO A 70 16.45 16.00 0.68
N THR A 71 15.91 15.27 1.65
CA THR A 71 14.50 14.89 1.67
C THR A 71 13.76 15.57 2.81
N VAL A 72 12.44 15.68 2.69
CA VAL A 72 11.59 16.25 3.75
C VAL A 72 11.64 15.37 5.00
N ARG A 73 11.83 15.99 6.17
CA ARG A 73 11.71 15.31 7.45
C ARG A 73 10.24 15.17 7.85
N PHE A 74 9.80 13.92 8.03
CA PHE A 74 8.52 13.64 8.68
C PHE A 74 8.68 13.56 10.20
N GLY A 75 8.10 14.52 10.92
CA GLY A 75 8.25 14.65 12.37
C GLY A 75 7.38 13.69 13.18
N THR A 76 7.95 13.12 14.25
CA THR A 76 7.20 12.33 15.25
C THR A 76 6.50 13.23 16.27
N GLU A 77 5.69 12.66 17.16
CA GLU A 77 4.89 13.43 18.13
C GLU A 77 5.70 14.33 19.07
N ASN A 78 6.90 13.89 19.46
CA ASN A 78 7.78 14.62 20.38
C ASN A 78 8.77 15.55 19.66
N GLN A 79 8.56 15.78 18.36
CA GLN A 79 9.47 16.57 17.53
C GLN A 79 8.80 17.83 17.03
N GLN A 80 9.50 18.95 17.18
CA GLN A 80 9.15 20.19 16.50
C GLN A 80 10.01 20.33 15.24
N ILE A 81 9.36 20.50 14.09
CA ILE A 81 10.05 20.60 12.80
C ILE A 81 10.22 22.07 12.43
N ASP A 82 11.46 22.47 12.14
CA ASP A 82 11.74 23.82 11.63
C ASP A 82 11.00 24.06 10.32
N PRO A 83 10.46 25.27 10.10
CA PRO A 83 9.77 25.59 8.87
C PRO A 83 10.71 25.52 7.67
N LEU A 84 10.23 24.93 6.58
CA LEU A 84 10.94 24.96 5.30
C LEU A 84 10.98 26.39 4.72
N PRO A 85 12.00 26.73 3.91
CA PRO A 85 12.06 27.98 3.16
C PRO A 85 10.75 28.26 2.39
N PRO A 86 10.35 29.54 2.25
CA PRO A 86 9.08 29.90 1.62
C PRO A 86 8.81 29.25 0.25
N PRO A 87 9.78 29.14 -0.68
CA PRO A 87 9.56 28.49 -1.96
C PRO A 87 9.14 27.02 -1.81
N LEU A 88 9.87 26.26 -0.98
CA LEU A 88 9.55 24.85 -0.71
C LEU A 88 8.21 24.73 0.03
N LYS A 89 7.97 25.56 1.04
CA LYS A 89 6.71 25.56 1.81
C LYS A 89 5.47 25.77 0.92
N LYS A 90 5.57 26.54 -0.16
CA LYS A 90 4.46 26.75 -1.12
C LYS A 90 4.09 25.45 -1.85
N MET A 91 5.07 24.59 -2.12
CA MET A 91 4.91 23.30 -2.80
C MET A 91 4.43 22.19 -1.86
N MET A 92 4.59 22.35 -0.54
CA MET A 92 4.21 21.34 0.47
C MET A 92 2.70 21.16 0.56
N LYS A 93 2.18 20.33 -0.33
CA LYS A 93 0.75 20.11 -0.56
C LYS A 93 0.42 18.62 -0.45
N TRP A 94 -0.53 18.28 0.41
CA TRP A 94 -0.96 16.90 0.64
C TRP A 94 -2.43 16.71 0.26
N LYS A 95 -2.72 15.83 -0.70
CA LYS A 95 -4.08 15.54 -1.13
C LYS A 95 -4.77 14.61 -0.14
N MET A 96 -5.86 15.09 0.46
CA MET A 96 -6.65 14.30 1.40
C MET A 96 -7.48 13.22 0.69
N SER A 97 -7.61 12.08 1.35
CA SER A 97 -8.56 11.03 0.99
C SER A 97 -9.44 10.67 2.18
N THR A 98 -10.60 10.08 1.92
CA THR A 98 -11.55 9.64 2.94
C THR A 98 -10.99 8.58 3.90
N ILE A 99 -9.92 7.89 3.52
CA ILE A 99 -9.31 6.83 4.33
C ILE A 99 -8.00 7.24 5.00
N THR A 100 -7.60 8.52 4.89
CA THR A 100 -6.33 9.00 5.45
C THR A 100 -6.37 8.87 6.98
N PRO A 101 -5.51 8.05 7.61
CA PRO A 101 -5.53 7.88 9.06
C PRO A 101 -5.11 9.16 9.78
N ASN A 102 -5.64 9.38 11.00
CA ASN A 102 -5.28 10.55 11.82
C ASN A 102 -3.78 10.67 12.06
N ILE A 103 -3.06 9.55 12.24
CA ILE A 103 -1.61 9.57 12.42
C ILE A 103 -0.88 10.10 11.18
N VAL A 104 -1.32 9.73 9.98
CA VAL A 104 -0.75 10.25 8.73
C VAL A 104 -1.06 11.74 8.62
N LYS A 105 -2.32 12.13 8.83
CA LYS A 105 -2.76 13.54 8.84
C LYS A 105 -1.91 14.40 9.78
N ASN A 106 -1.76 13.97 11.03
CA ASN A 106 -1.00 14.71 12.04
C ASN A 106 0.49 14.78 11.66
N THR A 107 1.05 13.70 11.12
CA THR A 107 2.45 13.64 10.69
C THR A 107 2.73 14.61 9.54
N VAL A 108 1.88 14.64 8.51
CA VAL A 108 2.10 15.54 7.35
C VAL A 108 1.93 17.01 7.74
N ILE A 109 0.94 17.35 8.58
CA ILE A 109 0.76 18.72 9.08
C ILE A 109 1.98 19.17 9.87
N ARG A 110 2.46 18.34 10.81
CA ARG A 110 3.65 18.64 11.63
C ARG A 110 4.90 18.84 10.77
N SER A 111 4.95 18.20 9.61
CA SER A 111 6.06 18.26 8.67
C SER A 111 5.94 19.41 7.66
N GLY A 112 4.99 20.31 7.86
CA GLY A 112 4.83 21.53 7.06
C GLY A 112 3.94 21.39 5.83
N PHE A 113 3.24 20.27 5.64
CA PHE A 113 2.27 20.13 4.54
C PHE A 113 0.97 20.86 4.84
N ARG A 114 0.45 21.56 3.83
CA ARG A 114 -0.94 22.01 3.79
C ARG A 114 -1.80 20.88 3.21
N LEU A 115 -2.89 20.59 3.91
CA LEU A 115 -3.90 19.66 3.40
C LEU A 115 -4.72 20.34 2.31
N MET A 116 -4.91 19.65 1.19
CA MET A 116 -5.75 20.08 0.09
C MET A 116 -7.06 19.30 0.09
N ASN A 117 -8.14 19.98 -0.24
CA ASN A 117 -9.40 19.35 -0.60
C ASN A 117 -9.28 18.64 -1.96
N ALA A 118 -10.21 17.73 -2.24
CA ALA A 118 -10.14 16.86 -3.42
C ALA A 118 -10.29 17.62 -4.76
N ASP A 119 -10.88 18.82 -4.71
CA ASP A 119 -11.21 19.72 -5.81
C ASP A 119 -10.14 20.80 -6.07
N GLU A 120 -9.13 20.94 -5.20
CA GLU A 120 -8.06 21.96 -5.31
C GLU A 120 -6.99 21.65 -6.40
N GLY A 121 -7.36 20.88 -7.42
CA GLY A 121 -6.51 20.54 -8.56
C GLY A 121 -5.52 19.40 -8.31
N ASN A 122 -4.57 19.27 -9.24
CA ASN A 122 -3.63 18.15 -9.31
C ASN A 122 -2.19 18.49 -8.92
N ASP A 123 -1.96 19.66 -8.33
CA ASP A 123 -0.64 20.08 -7.88
C ASP A 123 -0.43 19.72 -6.40
N TRP A 124 -0.21 18.44 -6.12
CA TRP A 124 0.04 17.89 -4.78
C TRP A 124 1.28 17.01 -4.81
N LEU A 125 1.98 16.84 -3.67
CA LEU A 125 3.20 16.03 -3.59
C LEU A 125 2.93 14.61 -3.08
N GLY A 126 1.96 14.45 -2.17
CA GLY A 126 1.66 13.17 -1.55
C GLY A 126 0.19 12.95 -1.30
N THR A 127 -0.23 11.68 -1.28
CA THR A 127 -1.54 11.26 -0.82
C THR A 127 -1.47 9.89 -0.14
N TRP A 128 -2.42 9.65 0.75
CA TRP A 128 -2.67 8.33 1.34
C TRP A 128 -4.07 7.89 0.95
N SER A 129 -4.19 7.00 -0.04
CA SER A 129 -5.47 6.60 -0.62
C SER A 129 -5.61 5.08 -0.65
N ARG A 130 -6.78 4.61 -1.10
CA ARG A 130 -6.97 3.20 -1.44
C ARG A 130 -6.08 2.82 -2.63
N HIS A 131 -5.90 1.51 -2.83
CA HIS A 131 -5.26 0.99 -4.03
C HIS A 131 -6.05 1.44 -5.26
N MET A 132 -5.36 2.01 -6.24
CA MET A 132 -5.98 2.55 -7.45
C MET A 132 -5.95 1.52 -8.59
N LYS A 133 -6.87 1.65 -9.53
CA LYS A 133 -6.84 0.84 -10.76
C LYS A 133 -5.53 1.07 -11.52
N PRO A 134 -4.98 0.05 -12.22
CA PRO A 134 -3.72 0.16 -12.96
C PRO A 134 -3.64 1.38 -13.90
N GLN A 135 -4.74 1.72 -14.57
CA GLN A 135 -4.81 2.86 -15.49
C GLN A 135 -4.60 4.20 -14.78
N CYS A 136 -5.07 4.34 -13.53
CA CYS A 136 -4.95 5.58 -12.76
C CYS A 136 -3.49 5.90 -12.40
N PHE A 137 -2.61 4.90 -12.29
CA PHE A 137 -1.18 5.13 -12.05
C PHE A 137 -0.52 5.93 -13.19
N ARG A 138 -1.05 5.84 -14.42
CA ARG A 138 -0.51 6.60 -15.57
C ARG A 138 -0.75 8.10 -15.44
N ALA A 139 -1.76 8.52 -14.67
CA ALA A 139 -2.06 9.92 -14.43
C ALA A 139 -1.22 10.54 -13.30
N ILE A 140 -0.44 9.72 -12.57
CA ILE A 140 0.43 10.19 -11.48
C ILE A 140 1.67 10.84 -12.09
N ARG A 141 1.94 12.10 -11.71
CA ARG A 141 3.10 12.87 -12.16
C ARG A 141 4.37 12.42 -11.43
N GLU A 142 5.54 12.66 -12.01
CA GLU A 142 6.83 12.20 -11.48
C GLU A 142 7.11 12.66 -10.04
N PHE A 143 6.68 13.89 -9.71
CA PHE A 143 6.83 14.47 -8.37
C PHE A 143 5.78 13.99 -7.37
N GLN A 144 4.67 13.40 -7.82
CA GLN A 144 3.60 12.91 -6.96
C GLN A 144 3.97 11.56 -6.35
N LYS A 145 3.67 11.39 -5.07
CA LYS A 145 3.89 10.15 -4.32
C LYS A 145 2.57 9.58 -3.80
N VAL A 146 2.40 8.29 -4.00
CA VAL A 146 1.22 7.52 -3.57
C VAL A 146 1.68 6.36 -2.69
N ASN A 147 0.82 5.91 -1.78
CA ASN A 147 1.15 4.88 -0.78
C ASN A 147 0.99 3.44 -1.30
N HIS A 148 0.81 3.23 -2.60
CA HIS A 148 0.59 1.92 -3.19
C HIS A 148 1.42 1.73 -4.46
N PHE A 149 1.97 0.52 -4.65
CA PHE A 149 2.56 0.11 -5.92
C PHE A 149 1.50 -0.56 -6.82
N PRO A 150 1.59 -0.38 -8.15
CA PRO A 150 0.77 -1.14 -9.09
C PRO A 150 1.07 -2.64 -8.93
N GLY A 151 0.04 -3.47 -8.93
CA GLY A 151 0.20 -4.93 -8.84
C GLY A 151 0.61 -5.47 -7.46
N SER A 152 0.72 -4.64 -6.41
CA SER A 152 1.10 -5.09 -5.06
C SER A 152 0.19 -6.18 -4.47
N PHE A 153 -1.03 -6.32 -4.97
CA PHE A 153 -1.94 -7.42 -4.61
C PHE A 153 -1.42 -8.82 -5.01
N GLN A 154 -0.42 -8.92 -5.91
CA GLN A 154 0.22 -10.18 -6.28
C GLN A 154 0.92 -10.85 -5.09
N ILE A 155 1.38 -10.05 -4.12
CA ILE A 155 1.93 -10.52 -2.85
C ILE A 155 0.97 -10.31 -1.68
N GLY A 156 0.07 -9.31 -1.76
CA GLY A 156 -0.86 -8.98 -0.68
C GLY A 156 -2.10 -9.88 -0.58
N ARG A 157 -2.59 -10.44 -1.71
CA ARG A 157 -3.72 -11.37 -1.71
C ARG A 157 -3.22 -12.80 -1.53
N LYS A 158 -3.84 -13.56 -0.63
CA LYS A 158 -3.33 -14.89 -0.23
C LYS A 158 -3.35 -15.89 -1.38
N ASP A 159 -4.35 -15.82 -2.25
CA ASP A 159 -4.48 -16.69 -3.42
C ASP A 159 -3.46 -16.35 -4.53
N ARG A 160 -3.13 -15.07 -4.71
CA ARG A 160 -2.09 -14.64 -5.65
C ARG A 160 -0.70 -14.94 -5.11
N LEU A 161 -0.48 -14.70 -3.82
CA LEU A 161 0.77 -15.02 -3.13
C LEU A 161 1.11 -16.52 -3.29
N TRP A 162 0.15 -17.41 -3.01
CA TRP A 162 0.38 -18.85 -3.19
C TRP A 162 0.72 -19.22 -4.63
N ARG A 163 -0.04 -18.73 -5.62
CA ARG A 163 0.25 -19.04 -7.04
C ARG A 163 1.64 -18.58 -7.46
N ASN A 164 2.05 -17.38 -7.03
CA ASN A 164 3.38 -16.85 -7.33
C ASN A 164 4.48 -17.66 -6.64
N LEU A 165 4.31 -18.04 -5.37
CA LEU A 165 5.27 -18.88 -4.66
C LEU A 165 5.36 -20.29 -5.25
N SER A 166 4.22 -20.91 -5.61
CA SER A 166 4.18 -22.21 -6.27
C SER A 166 4.90 -22.17 -7.63
N HIS A 167 4.72 -21.09 -8.40
CA HIS A 167 5.48 -20.87 -9.63
C HIS A 167 6.99 -20.75 -9.37
N MET A 168 7.39 -20.00 -8.32
CA MET A 168 8.80 -19.90 -7.94
C MET A 168 9.39 -21.22 -7.43
N GLN A 169 8.61 -22.04 -6.73
CA GLN A 169 9.01 -23.40 -6.33
C GLN A 169 9.28 -24.29 -7.56
N ALA A 170 8.51 -24.14 -8.64
CA ALA A 170 8.71 -24.90 -9.87
C ALA A 170 9.99 -24.49 -10.61
N ILE A 171 10.35 -23.20 -10.61
CA ILE A 171 11.53 -22.68 -11.30
C ILE A 171 12.81 -22.88 -10.47
N HIS A 172 12.76 -22.57 -9.17
CA HIS A 172 13.94 -22.47 -8.30
C HIS A 172 14.04 -23.59 -7.27
N SER A 173 13.22 -24.63 -7.41
CA SER A 173 13.05 -25.75 -6.49
C SER A 173 12.38 -25.39 -5.15
N LYS A 174 11.87 -26.42 -4.49
CA LYS A 174 11.29 -26.30 -3.15
C LYS A 174 12.31 -25.86 -2.11
N ARG A 175 13.60 -26.20 -2.26
CA ARG A 175 14.63 -25.86 -1.26
C ARG A 175 14.65 -24.36 -0.91
N GLU A 176 14.43 -23.50 -1.90
CA GLU A 176 14.46 -22.04 -1.72
C GLU A 176 13.09 -21.43 -1.37
N PHE A 177 11.99 -22.13 -1.70
CA PHE A 177 10.62 -21.59 -1.61
C PHE A 177 9.65 -22.43 -0.75
N ASP A 178 10.13 -23.36 0.08
CA ASP A 178 9.31 -24.21 0.98
C ASP A 178 9.13 -23.63 2.39
N PHE A 179 9.11 -22.29 2.50
CA PHE A 179 8.87 -21.57 3.76
C PHE A 179 7.40 -21.19 3.97
N VAL A 180 6.51 -21.56 3.04
CA VAL A 180 5.06 -21.32 3.13
C VAL A 180 4.31 -22.64 3.04
N PRO A 181 3.34 -22.91 3.95
CA PRO A 181 2.59 -24.16 3.89
C PRO A 181 1.77 -24.27 2.61
N HIS A 182 1.70 -25.49 2.08
CA HIS A 182 0.96 -25.79 0.87
C HIS A 182 -0.50 -25.32 0.97
N THR A 183 -0.96 -24.63 -0.05
CA THR A 183 -2.26 -23.96 -0.06
C THR A 183 -3.07 -24.40 -1.27
N PHE A 184 -4.35 -24.67 -1.07
CA PHE A 184 -5.30 -24.97 -2.13
C PHE A 184 -6.17 -23.74 -2.39
N VAL A 185 -6.27 -23.31 -3.64
CA VAL A 185 -7.08 -22.16 -4.06
C VAL A 185 -8.38 -22.67 -4.69
N LEU A 186 -9.50 -22.44 -4.00
CA LEU A 186 -10.80 -22.94 -4.43
C LEU A 186 -11.56 -21.90 -5.27
N PRO A 187 -12.32 -22.35 -6.29
CA PRO A 187 -12.69 -23.75 -6.56
C PRO A 187 -11.67 -24.58 -7.38
N ALA A 188 -10.63 -23.96 -7.94
CA ALA A 188 -9.71 -24.61 -8.87
C ALA A 188 -9.05 -25.88 -8.32
N ASP A 189 -8.60 -25.86 -7.06
CA ASP A 189 -7.87 -26.96 -6.45
C ASP A 189 -8.78 -27.93 -5.66
N LEU A 190 -10.10 -27.86 -5.84
CA LEU A 190 -11.05 -28.63 -5.02
C LEU A 190 -10.85 -30.15 -5.14
N LEU A 191 -10.58 -30.66 -6.35
CA LEU A 191 -10.37 -32.08 -6.57
C LEU A 191 -9.10 -32.58 -5.88
N LEU A 192 -8.03 -31.79 -5.95
CA LEU A 192 -6.77 -32.12 -5.28
C LEU A 192 -6.93 -32.09 -3.75
N LEU A 193 -7.63 -31.07 -3.23
CA LEU A 193 -7.94 -30.95 -1.81
C LEU A 193 -8.70 -32.19 -1.31
N LYS A 194 -9.72 -32.66 -2.06
CA LYS A 194 -10.51 -33.85 -1.68
C LYS A 194 -9.65 -35.11 -1.55
N ARG A 195 -8.79 -35.38 -2.54
CA ARG A 195 -7.86 -36.52 -2.50
C ARG A 195 -6.99 -36.47 -1.24
N ILE A 196 -6.38 -35.32 -0.95
CA ILE A 196 -5.51 -35.16 0.23
C ILE A 196 -6.29 -35.30 1.53
N PHE A 197 -7.53 -34.82 1.59
CA PHE A 197 -8.42 -35.04 2.73
C PHE A 197 -8.69 -36.53 2.94
N GLU A 198 -9.03 -37.28 1.90
CA GLU A 198 -9.27 -38.73 1.96
C GLU A 198 -8.03 -39.48 2.49
N GLU A 199 -6.83 -39.13 2.01
CA GLU A 199 -5.55 -39.71 2.47
C GLU A 199 -5.23 -39.40 3.94
N THR A 200 -5.81 -38.34 4.51
CA THR A 200 -5.49 -37.86 5.86
C THR A 200 -6.64 -38.01 6.87
N THR A 201 -7.78 -38.58 6.44
CA THR A 201 -9.05 -38.64 7.20
C THR A 201 -8.93 -39.48 8.49
N ASP A 202 -8.06 -40.48 8.54
CA ASP A 202 -7.89 -41.34 9.73
C ASP A 202 -7.05 -40.70 10.84
N SER A 203 -6.44 -39.53 10.59
CA SER A 203 -5.70 -38.80 11.61
C SER A 203 -6.64 -37.90 12.42
N LYS A 204 -6.87 -38.26 13.71
CA LYS A 204 -7.66 -37.46 14.68
C LYS A 204 -7.17 -36.00 14.85
N GLU A 205 -6.04 -35.64 14.24
CA GLU A 205 -5.40 -34.34 14.33
C GLU A 205 -5.41 -33.53 13.02
N CYS A 206 -6.10 -33.97 11.96
CA CYS A 206 -6.11 -33.23 10.69
C CYS A 206 -6.97 -31.96 10.75
N LYS A 207 -6.35 -30.86 11.21
CA LYS A 207 -6.94 -29.51 11.19
C LYS A 207 -6.45 -28.76 9.95
N TRP A 208 -7.37 -28.04 9.33
CA TRP A 208 -7.14 -27.21 8.17
C TRP A 208 -7.70 -25.83 8.43
N ILE A 209 -7.06 -24.80 7.89
CA ILE A 209 -7.51 -23.42 8.01
C ILE A 209 -8.05 -22.92 6.66
N VAL A 210 -9.31 -22.51 6.67
CA VAL A 210 -10.00 -21.87 5.54
C VAL A 210 -9.91 -20.36 5.71
N LYS A 211 -9.46 -19.64 4.69
CA LYS A 211 -9.28 -18.19 4.72
C LYS A 211 -9.87 -17.56 3.45
N PRO A 212 -10.55 -16.39 3.55
CA PRO A 212 -10.87 -15.62 2.35
C PRO A 212 -9.60 -15.06 1.70
N PRO A 213 -9.52 -15.01 0.36
CA PRO A 213 -8.31 -14.63 -0.36
C PRO A 213 -7.88 -13.17 -0.10
N ALA A 214 -8.86 -12.25 -0.05
CA ALA A 214 -8.65 -10.80 0.05
C ALA A 214 -9.27 -10.18 1.31
N SER A 215 -9.25 -10.90 2.45
CA SER A 215 -9.73 -10.41 3.75
C SER A 215 -8.59 -10.20 4.76
N ALA A 216 -8.84 -9.42 5.80
CA ALA A 216 -7.88 -9.07 6.86
C ALA A 216 -8.50 -9.19 8.26
N ARG A 217 -7.68 -9.00 9.31
CA ARG A 217 -8.11 -9.00 10.74
C ARG A 217 -8.80 -10.29 11.19
N GLY A 218 -8.44 -11.43 10.58
CA GLY A 218 -9.03 -12.73 10.91
C GLY A 218 -10.47 -12.95 10.43
N GLN A 219 -11.07 -11.98 9.72
CA GLN A 219 -12.47 -12.08 9.30
C GLN A 219 -12.66 -13.19 8.25
N GLY A 220 -13.63 -14.07 8.52
CA GLY A 220 -13.98 -15.21 7.66
C GLY A 220 -13.03 -16.41 7.76
N ILE A 221 -12.05 -16.38 8.67
CA ILE A 221 -11.18 -17.53 8.95
C ILE A 221 -11.97 -18.59 9.71
N ARG A 222 -11.80 -19.87 9.34
CA ARG A 222 -12.33 -21.01 10.08
C ARG A 222 -11.32 -22.15 10.10
N VAL A 223 -11.29 -22.88 11.21
CA VAL A 223 -10.58 -24.17 11.29
C VAL A 223 -11.59 -25.28 11.05
N ILE A 224 -11.25 -26.21 10.16
CA ILE A 224 -12.09 -27.34 9.78
C ILE A 224 -11.31 -28.64 9.93
N SER A 225 -12.02 -29.73 10.24
CA SER A 225 -11.50 -31.10 10.23
C SER A 225 -12.21 -31.99 9.21
N LYS A 226 -13.22 -31.45 8.54
CA LYS A 226 -14.10 -32.17 7.60
C LYS A 226 -14.27 -31.35 6.33
N ILE A 227 -14.19 -32.01 5.17
CA ILE A 227 -14.25 -31.33 3.86
C ILE A 227 -15.61 -30.68 3.61
N GLU A 228 -16.68 -31.19 4.22
CA GLU A 228 -18.04 -30.64 4.11
C GLU A 228 -18.16 -29.22 4.68
N HIS A 229 -17.24 -28.84 5.57
CA HIS A 229 -17.20 -27.50 6.16
C HIS A 229 -16.52 -26.46 5.25
N VAL A 230 -15.99 -26.86 4.09
CA VAL A 230 -15.47 -25.95 3.08
C VAL A 230 -16.62 -25.22 2.38
N PRO A 231 -16.63 -23.87 2.32
CA PRO A 231 -17.65 -23.13 1.59
C PRO A 231 -17.67 -23.46 0.10
N LYS A 232 -18.87 -23.74 -0.43
CA LYS A 232 -19.06 -24.06 -1.85
C LYS A 232 -19.36 -22.83 -2.72
N LYS A 233 -19.90 -21.77 -2.13
CA LYS A 233 -20.42 -20.59 -2.85
C LYS A 233 -19.47 -19.40 -2.92
N ARG A 234 -18.31 -19.46 -2.24
CA ARG A 234 -17.38 -18.33 -2.15
C ARG A 234 -15.95 -18.82 -2.37
N PRO A 235 -15.12 -18.07 -3.14
CA PRO A 235 -13.70 -18.38 -3.27
C PRO A 235 -13.02 -18.32 -1.90
N VAL A 236 -12.23 -19.35 -1.60
CA VAL A 236 -11.45 -19.46 -0.38
C VAL A 236 -10.11 -20.10 -0.70
N ILE A 237 -9.15 -19.91 0.21
CA ILE A 237 -7.98 -20.76 0.25
C ILE A 237 -8.08 -21.71 1.44
N VAL A 238 -7.54 -22.91 1.28
CA VAL A 238 -7.44 -23.92 2.33
C VAL A 238 -5.98 -24.27 2.51
N GLN A 239 -5.51 -24.27 3.74
CA GLN A 239 -4.12 -24.52 4.09
C GLN A 239 -4.08 -25.47 5.28
N LYS A 240 -3.07 -26.34 5.34
CA LYS A 240 -2.84 -27.21 6.50
C LYS A 240 -2.28 -26.40 7.66
#